data_AF-A0A2T1A651-F1
#
_entry.id   AF-A0A2T1A651-F1
#
_cell.length_a   1.000
_cell.length_b   1.000
_cell.length_c   1.000
_cell.angle_alpha   90.00
_cell.angle_beta   90.00
_cell.angle_gamma   90.00
#
_symmetry.space_group_name_H-M   'P 1'
#
loop_
_entity.id
_entity.type
_entity.pdbx_description
1 polymer ?
#
loop_
_entity_poly.entity_id
_entity_poly.type
_entity_poly.pdbx_seq_one_letter_code
_entity_poly.pdbx_strand_id
1 'polypeptide(L)'
;MYAVARQGGRIKPQVAAVKALASALCIGGGGSVGREGPIVQIGSALGSTLARIVRAPMPSTRVLVACGAAGGVAATFNAPLADVFFAMELILRDFAAKSFGMVVLSSVTASASGCRHGQHRNGRRPDPAT
;
A
#
# COMPACT_ATOMS: atom_id res chain seq x y z
N MET A 1 0.28 -11.17 6.84
CA MET A 1 1.46 -11.60 6.05
C MET A 1 1.58 -13.11 5.82
N TYR A 2 0.95 -13.98 6.64
CA TYR A 2 0.98 -15.44 6.43
C TYR A 2 0.53 -15.92 5.04
N ALA A 3 -0.41 -15.22 4.38
CA ALA A 3 -0.90 -15.56 3.04
C ALA A 3 0.11 -15.25 1.90
N VAL A 4 1.00 -14.26 2.07
CA VAL A 4 2.08 -13.99 1.11
C VAL A 4 3.15 -15.08 1.23
N ALA A 5 3.48 -15.46 2.47
CA ALA A 5 4.48 -16.48 2.77
C ALA A 5 4.04 -17.93 2.45
N ARG A 6 2.76 -18.30 2.66
CA ARG A 6 2.26 -19.68 2.47
C ARG A 6 1.24 -19.90 1.35
N GLN A 7 0.57 -18.85 0.84
CA GLN A 7 -0.46 -18.98 -0.21
C GLN A 7 -0.08 -18.25 -1.51
N GLY A 8 1.19 -17.90 -1.68
CA GLY A 8 1.68 -17.30 -2.93
C GLY A 8 1.15 -15.90 -3.23
N GLY A 9 0.71 -15.16 -2.20
CA GLY A 9 0.19 -13.80 -2.37
C GLY A 9 -1.28 -13.71 -2.76
N ARG A 10 -2.04 -14.82 -2.75
CA ARG A 10 -3.50 -14.81 -2.95
C ARG A 10 -4.22 -14.38 -1.67
N ILE A 11 -4.61 -13.12 -1.60
CA ILE A 11 -5.37 -12.55 -0.49
C ILE A 11 -6.85 -12.52 -0.89
N LYS A 12 -7.73 -13.01 -0.01
CA LYS A 12 -9.18 -12.83 -0.18
C LYS A 12 -9.51 -11.37 0.17
N PRO A 13 -10.04 -10.55 -0.75
CA PRO A 13 -10.26 -9.12 -0.52
C PRO A 13 -11.21 -8.85 0.65
N GLN A 14 -12.17 -9.75 0.90
CA GLN A 14 -13.06 -9.71 2.05
C GLN A 14 -12.32 -9.72 3.40
N VAL A 15 -11.24 -10.51 3.53
CA VAL A 15 -10.44 -10.58 4.77
C VAL A 15 -9.64 -9.30 5.00
N ALA A 16 -9.23 -8.63 3.92
CA ALA A 16 -8.58 -7.33 3.99
C ALA A 16 -9.54 -6.23 4.41
N ALA A 17 -10.73 -6.20 3.82
CA ALA A 17 -11.78 -5.23 4.18
C ALA A 17 -12.23 -5.39 5.64
N VAL A 18 -12.46 -6.63 6.11
CA VAL A 18 -12.87 -6.88 7.50
C VAL A 18 -11.79 -6.46 8.50
N LYS A 19 -10.51 -6.74 8.22
CA LYS A 19 -9.41 -6.31 9.10
C LYS A 19 -9.19 -4.80 9.07
N ALA A 20 -9.36 -4.16 7.92
CA ALA A 20 -9.31 -2.70 7.81
C ALA A 20 -10.45 -2.05 8.61
N LEU A 21 -11.68 -2.56 8.50
CA LEU A 21 -12.84 -2.09 9.26
C LEU A 21 -12.67 -2.32 10.76
N ALA A 22 -12.23 -3.51 11.18
CA ALA A 22 -11.96 -3.79 12.59
C ALA A 22 -10.89 -2.84 13.17
N SER A 23 -9.84 -2.56 12.40
CA SER A 23 -8.81 -1.62 12.81
C SER A 23 -9.31 -0.17 12.84
N ALA A 24 -10.14 0.23 11.86
CA ALA A 24 -10.75 1.55 11.84
C ALA A 24 -11.71 1.76 13.02
N LEU A 25 -12.46 0.73 13.41
CA LEU A 25 -13.32 0.75 14.60
C LEU A 25 -12.50 0.80 15.89
N CYS A 26 -11.38 0.06 15.99
CA CYS A 26 -10.48 0.15 17.15
C CYS A 26 -9.82 1.54 17.26
N ILE A 27 -9.36 2.11 16.15
CA ILE A 27 -8.78 3.47 16.12
C ILE A 27 -9.86 4.49 16.48
N GLY A 28 -11.05 4.38 15.89
CA GLY A 28 -12.20 5.25 16.18
C GLY A 28 -12.71 5.14 17.62
N GLY A 29 -12.51 3.98 18.26
CA GLY A 29 -12.84 3.74 19.67
C GLY A 29 -11.78 4.21 20.68
N GLY A 30 -10.70 4.86 20.23
CA GLY A 30 -9.65 5.39 21.13
C GLY A 30 -8.50 4.44 21.44
N GLY A 31 -8.37 3.32 20.70
CA GLY A 31 -7.21 2.42 20.82
C GLY A 31 -5.95 3.03 20.18
N SER A 32 -4.81 2.95 20.88
CA SER A 32 -3.50 3.35 20.34
C SER A 32 -3.01 2.34 19.30
N VAL A 33 -3.46 2.52 18.05
CA VAL A 33 -3.12 1.65 16.92
C VAL A 33 -2.71 2.50 15.71
N GLY A 34 -1.56 2.17 15.11
CA GLY A 34 -1.07 2.82 13.91
C GLY A 34 -1.91 2.48 12.67
N ARG A 35 -2.12 3.48 11.82
CA ARG A 35 -2.85 3.36 10.54
C ARG A 35 -2.07 2.64 9.42
N GLU A 36 -0.82 2.27 9.68
CA GLU A 36 0.06 1.56 8.75
C GLU A 36 -0.49 0.19 8.33
N GLY A 37 -0.93 -0.61 9.31
CA GLY A 37 -1.39 -1.98 9.07
C GLY A 37 -2.58 -2.06 8.11
N PRO A 38 -3.65 -1.25 8.32
CA PRO A 38 -4.80 -1.21 7.42
C PRO A 38 -4.46 -0.82 5.98
N ILE A 39 -3.64 0.21 5.79
CA ILE A 39 -3.26 0.71 4.45
C ILE A 39 -2.52 -0.37 3.68
N VAL A 40 -1.52 -0.98 4.32
CA VAL A 40 -0.72 -2.06 3.73
C VAL A 40 -1.62 -3.23 3.34
N GLN A 41 -2.60 -3.57 4.18
CA GLN A 41 -3.48 -4.69 3.94
C GLN A 41 -4.48 -4.42 2.79
N ILE A 42 -5.03 -3.21 2.69
CA ILE A 42 -5.88 -2.79 1.57
C ILE A 42 -5.07 -2.79 0.27
N GLY A 43 -3.91 -2.14 0.24
CA GLY A 43 -3.04 -2.08 -0.93
C GLY A 43 -2.58 -3.46 -1.40
N SER A 44 -2.21 -4.33 -0.45
CA SER A 44 -1.87 -5.72 -0.73
C SER A 44 -3.03 -6.51 -1.33
N ALA A 45 -4.25 -6.29 -0.86
CA ALA A 45 -5.44 -6.97 -1.37
C ALA A 45 -5.82 -6.50 -2.77
N LEU A 46 -5.66 -5.21 -3.07
CA LEU A 46 -5.84 -4.66 -4.41
C LEU A 46 -4.82 -5.26 -5.38
N GLY A 47 -3.53 -5.27 -5.01
CA GLY A 47 -2.47 -5.90 -5.81
C GLY A 47 -2.73 -7.40 -6.04
N SER A 48 -3.19 -8.11 -5.01
CA SER A 48 -3.58 -9.53 -5.12
C SER A 48 -4.77 -9.77 -6.05
N THR A 49 -5.77 -8.88 -6.00
CA THR A 49 -6.96 -8.96 -6.84
C THR A 49 -6.59 -8.71 -8.29
N LEU A 50 -5.75 -7.70 -8.54
CA LEU A 50 -5.22 -7.41 -9.87
C LEU A 50 -4.41 -8.59 -10.42
N ALA A 51 -3.53 -9.19 -9.61
CA ALA A 51 -2.79 -10.39 -9.98
C ALA A 51 -3.70 -11.57 -10.36
N ARG A 52 -4.87 -11.70 -9.72
CA ARG A 52 -5.86 -12.72 -10.09
C ARG A 52 -6.55 -12.41 -11.41
N ILE A 53 -6.88 -11.14 -11.67
CA ILE A 53 -7.49 -10.70 -12.93
C ILE A 53 -6.56 -11.01 -14.10
N VAL A 54 -5.27 -10.67 -13.97
CA VAL A 54 -4.26 -10.95 -15.02
C VAL A 54 -3.72 -12.38 -14.99
N ARG A 55 -4.25 -13.25 -14.13
CA ARG A 55 -3.83 -14.65 -13.95
C ARG A 55 -2.32 -14.81 -13.76
N ALA A 56 -1.71 -13.90 -12.99
CA ALA A 56 -0.27 -13.89 -12.75
C ALA A 56 0.20 -15.13 -11.95
N PRO A 57 1.41 -15.65 -12.23
CA PRO A 57 2.01 -16.71 -11.44
C PRO A 57 2.39 -16.24 -10.03
N MET A 58 2.63 -17.16 -9.10
CA MET A 58 2.95 -16.86 -7.69
C MET A 58 4.05 -15.81 -7.48
N PRO A 59 5.20 -15.84 -8.19
CA PRO A 59 6.25 -14.84 -8.01
C PRO A 59 5.78 -13.43 -8.38
N SER A 60 5.15 -13.28 -9.56
CA SER A 60 4.58 -12.01 -10.01
C SER A 60 3.44 -11.52 -9.12
N THR A 61 2.65 -12.43 -8.54
CA THR A 61 1.59 -12.09 -7.59
C THR A 61 2.17 -11.41 -6.35
N ARG A 62 3.29 -11.90 -5.81
CA ARG A 62 3.96 -11.26 -4.66
C ARG A 62 4.47 -9.87 -5.00
N VAL A 63 5.02 -9.69 -6.21
CA VAL A 63 5.47 -8.38 -6.71
C VAL A 63 4.28 -7.42 -6.83
N LEU A 64 3.16 -7.85 -7.43
CA LEU A 64 1.96 -7.01 -7.53
C LEU A 64 1.38 -6.63 -6.16
N VAL A 65 1.36 -7.57 -5.21
CA VAL A 65 0.94 -7.32 -3.83
C VAL A 65 1.85 -6.28 -3.17
N ALA A 66 3.16 -6.38 -3.35
CA ALA A 66 4.12 -5.41 -2.84
C ALA A 66 4.00 -4.03 -3.48
N CYS A 67 3.82 -3.96 -4.80
CA CYS A 67 3.58 -2.71 -5.50
C CYS A 67 2.31 -2.01 -5.01
N GLY A 68 1.23 -2.77 -4.78
CA GLY A 68 -0.04 -2.24 -4.26
C GLY A 68 0.07 -1.76 -2.82
N ALA A 69 0.81 -2.48 -1.97
CA ALA A 69 1.09 -2.04 -0.60
C ALA A 69 1.96 -0.78 -0.58
N ALA A 70 3.10 -0.78 -1.29
CA ALA A 70 4.02 0.35 -1.38
C ALA A 70 3.30 1.60 -1.90
N GLY A 71 2.53 1.49 -2.99
CA GLY A 71 1.79 2.62 -3.55
C GLY A 71 0.73 3.19 -2.60
N GLY A 72 0.02 2.33 -1.86
CA GLY A 72 -0.97 2.79 -0.88
C GLY A 72 -0.35 3.57 0.29
N VAL A 73 0.81 3.10 0.78
CA VAL A 73 1.57 3.78 1.83
C VAL A 73 2.16 5.09 1.27
N ALA A 74 2.73 5.06 0.07
CA ALA A 74 3.34 6.21 -0.60
C ALA A 74 2.39 7.35 -0.94
N ALA A 75 1.13 7.03 -1.26
CA ALA A 75 0.08 8.04 -1.42
C ALA A 75 -0.31 8.70 -0.09
N THR A 76 -0.05 8.04 1.05
CA THR A 76 -0.50 8.47 2.38
C THR A 76 0.59 9.17 3.19
N PHE A 77 1.84 8.74 3.07
CA PHE A 77 2.99 9.25 3.82
C PHE A 77 3.93 10.14 3.01
N ASN A 78 3.72 10.22 1.69
CA ASN A 78 4.54 11.03 0.77
C ASN A 78 6.05 10.73 0.88
N ALA A 79 6.41 9.48 1.23
CA ALA A 79 7.77 9.03 1.49
C ALA A 79 8.13 7.81 0.62
N PRO A 80 8.16 7.97 -0.73
CA PRO A 80 8.21 6.83 -1.64
C PRO A 80 9.42 5.91 -1.45
N LEU A 81 10.57 6.45 -1.05
CA LEU A 81 11.76 5.62 -0.77
C LEU A 81 11.56 4.74 0.47
N ALA A 82 11.02 5.30 1.55
CA ALA A 82 10.77 4.54 2.78
C ALA A 82 9.77 3.40 2.53
N ASP A 83 8.73 3.66 1.74
CA ASP A 83 7.66 2.71 1.46
C ASP A 83 8.11 1.56 0.56
N VAL A 84 9.05 1.82 -0.34
CA VAL A 84 9.71 0.78 -1.15
C VAL A 84 10.48 -0.18 -0.26
N PHE A 85 11.36 0.33 0.62
CA PHE A 85 12.12 -0.51 1.53
C PHE A 85 11.21 -1.28 2.48
N PHE A 86 10.17 -0.61 2.99
CA PHE A 86 9.14 -1.24 3.80
C PHE A 86 8.47 -2.41 3.06
N ALA A 87 8.02 -2.22 1.83
CA ALA A 87 7.37 -3.29 1.07
C ALA A 87 8.32 -4.44 0.70
N MET A 88 9.57 -4.13 0.37
CA MET A 88 10.59 -5.14 0.05
C MET A 88 10.87 -6.04 1.25
N GLU A 89 11.10 -5.45 2.43
CA GLU A 89 11.40 -6.18 3.65
C GLU A 89 10.18 -6.94 4.18
N LEU A 90 9.00 -6.32 4.22
CA LEU A 90 7.82 -6.91 4.85
C LEU A 90 7.10 -7.95 3.98
N ILE A 91 7.16 -7.82 2.65
CA ILE A 91 6.34 -8.62 1.70
C ILE A 91 7.18 -9.59 0.91
N LEU A 92 8.25 -9.13 0.26
CA LEU A 92 9.08 -9.99 -0.58
C LEU A 92 10.08 -10.81 0.23
N ARG A 93 10.67 -10.24 1.29
CA ARG A 93 11.78 -10.84 2.05
C ARG A 93 12.94 -11.32 1.17
N ASP A 94 13.05 -10.74 -0.02
CA ASP A 94 14.04 -11.07 -1.04
C ASP A 94 14.24 -9.86 -1.97
N PHE A 95 15.49 -9.53 -2.27
CA PHE A 95 15.89 -8.33 -3.02
C PHE A 95 16.13 -8.65 -4.49
N ALA A 96 15.07 -9.09 -5.17
CA ALA A 96 15.13 -9.22 -6.62
C ALA A 96 15.16 -7.82 -7.27
N ALA A 97 16.24 -7.48 -7.98
CA ALA A 97 16.43 -6.18 -8.62
C ALA A 97 15.28 -5.79 -9.58
N LYS A 98 14.70 -6.78 -10.26
CA LYS A 98 13.51 -6.59 -11.11
C LYS A 98 12.28 -6.14 -10.33
N SER A 99 12.06 -6.72 -9.15
CA SER A 99 10.94 -6.36 -8.27
C SER A 99 11.15 -4.97 -7.68
N PHE A 100 12.39 -4.63 -7.31
CA PHE A 100 12.74 -3.32 -6.79
C PHE A 100 12.34 -2.19 -7.76
N GLY A 101 12.71 -2.30 -9.04
CA GLY A 101 12.33 -1.30 -10.06
C GLY A 101 10.82 -1.12 -10.20
N MET A 102 10.05 -2.21 -10.17
CA MET A 102 8.58 -2.16 -10.26
C MET A 102 7.94 -1.52 -9.02
N VAL A 103 8.44 -1.83 -7.82
CA VAL A 103 7.93 -1.27 -6.57
C VAL A 103 8.24 0.22 -6.48
N VAL A 104 9.45 0.65 -6.87
CA VAL A 104 9.84 2.07 -6.95
C VAL A 104 8.92 2.83 -7.90
N LEU A 105 8.71 2.33 -9.12
CA LEU A 105 7.83 2.99 -10.10
C LEU A 105 6.39 3.12 -9.59
N SER A 106 5.85 2.07 -8.97
CA SER A 106 4.52 2.09 -8.35
C SER A 106 4.45 3.14 -7.25
N SER A 107 5.44 3.16 -6.36
CA SER A 107 5.52 4.08 -5.22
C SER A 107 5.60 5.53 -5.65
N VAL A 108 6.49 5.85 -6.59
CA VAL A 108 6.67 7.23 -7.11
C VAL A 108 5.41 7.71 -7.83
N THR A 109 4.77 6.85 -8.63
CA THR A 109 3.52 7.19 -9.33
C THR A 109 2.38 7.44 -8.35
N ALA A 110 2.30 6.65 -7.27
CA ALA A 110 1.30 6.82 -6.22
C ALA A 110 1.55 8.07 -5.38
N SER A 111 2.80 8.37 -4.99
CA SER A 111 3.14 9.63 -4.32
C SER A 111 2.85 10.84 -5.21
N ALA A 112 3.19 10.77 -6.51
CA ALA A 112 2.92 11.87 -7.44
C ALA A 112 1.42 12.15 -7.58
N SER A 113 0.58 11.11 -7.61
CA SER A 113 -0.88 11.26 -7.68
C SER A 113 -1.48 11.73 -6.35
N GLY A 114 -1.00 11.22 -5.20
CA GLY A 114 -1.40 11.68 -3.87
C GLY A 114 -1.02 13.14 -3.60
N CYS A 115 0.20 13.53 -3.96
CA CYS A 115 0.71 14.88 -3.76
C CYS A 115 -0.05 15.91 -4.62
N ARG A 116 -0.40 15.56 -5.87
CA ARG A 116 -1.26 16.42 -6.73
C ARG A 116 -2.66 16.62 -6.13
N HIS A 117 -3.23 15.60 -5.50
CA HIS A 117 -4.53 15.71 -4.84
C HIS A 117 -4.48 16.56 -3.57
N GLY A 118 -3.37 16.49 -2.82
CA GLY A 118 -3.11 17.37 -1.67
C GLY A 118 -2.94 18.84 -2.07
N GLN A 119 -2.23 19.12 -3.17
CA GLN A 119 -2.00 20.47 -3.68
C GLN A 119 -3.30 21.18 -4.08
N HIS A 120 -4.26 20.44 -4.65
CA HIS A 120 -5.55 20.99 -5.07
C HIS A 120 -6.49 21.28 -3.89
N ARG A 121 -6.33 20.61 -2.75
CA ARG A 121 -7.06 20.90 -1.51
C ARG A 121 -6.43 22.04 -0.71
N ASN A 122 -5.11 22.21 -0.81
CA ASN A 122 -4.37 23.26 -0.08
C ASN A 122 -4.39 24.64 -0.77
N GLY A 123 -4.81 24.71 -2.05
CA GLY A 123 -4.95 25.97 -2.80
C GLY A 123 -6.19 26.82 -2.47
N ARG A 124 -6.93 26.54 -1.39
CA ARG A 124 -8.09 27.35 -0.92
C ARG A 124 -7.90 27.94 0.49
N ARG A 125 -6.70 28.34 0.86
CA ARG A 125 -6.53 29.37 1.90
C ARG A 125 -5.69 30.51 1.31
N PRO A 126 -6.30 31.61 0.85
CA PRO A 126 -5.61 32.88 0.96
C PRO A 126 -5.45 33.14 2.46
N ASP A 127 -4.21 33.20 2.95
CA ASP A 127 -3.95 33.80 4.24
C ASP A 127 -4.39 35.27 4.16
N PRO A 128 -5.30 35.76 5.03
CA PRO A 128 -5.47 37.18 5.18
C PRO A 128 -4.21 37.72 5.88
N ALA A 129 -3.24 38.13 5.07
CA ALA A 129 -2.22 39.07 5.50
C ALA A 129 -2.85 40.47 5.41
N THR A 130 -3.49 40.91 6.50
CA THR A 130 -3.67 42.30 7.02
C THR A 130 -4.90 42.37 7.89
#